data_AF-X1LUX0-F1
#
_entry.id   AF-X1LUX0-F1
#
_cell.length_a   1.000
_cell.length_b   1.000
_cell.length_c   1.000
_cell.angle_alpha   90.00
_cell.angle_beta   90.00
_cell.angle_gamma   90.00
#
_symmetry.space_group_name_H-M   'P 1'
#
loop_
_entity.id
_entity.type
_entity.pdbx_description
1 polymer ?
#
loop_
_entity_poly.entity_id
_entity_poly.type
_entity_poly.pdbx_seq_one_letter_code
_entity_poly.pdbx_strand_id
1 'polypeptide(L)'
;MGPWWFIFLQPYYKEQDLLLCPMATKPYQEGGWAPFAAWRTSEGDSGSYGANGYIINTPPGMDFQLGRPTEGNWRTTDVKGAANIPVLLDALWVNGWPEHYDQPAEFEDWWMDEIGANEMRRFCANRHNGCVNGVFVDFSIRKIELKQLWRLKWSRGYNVNADPPIWPDWMRKFKDY
;
A
#
# COMPACT_ATOMS: atom_id res chain seq x y z
N MET A 1 10.14 16.43 4.84
CA MET A 1 9.61 15.17 4.26
C MET A 1 10.72 14.53 3.46
N GLY A 2 10.94 13.22 3.60
CA GLY A 2 11.80 12.50 2.65
C GLY A 2 11.10 12.44 1.28
N PRO A 3 11.84 12.37 0.17
CA PRO A 3 11.25 12.32 -1.16
C PRO A 3 10.47 11.01 -1.37
N TRP A 4 9.45 11.05 -2.22
CA TRP A 4 8.60 9.91 -2.58
C TRP A 4 9.41 8.79 -3.25
N TRP A 5 8.93 7.54 -3.15
CA TRP A 5 9.64 6.37 -3.68
C TRP A 5 9.96 6.48 -5.18
N PHE A 6 9.04 7.04 -5.97
CA PHE A 6 9.20 7.18 -7.41
C PHE A 6 10.31 8.18 -7.78
N ILE A 7 10.61 9.16 -6.92
CA ILE A 7 11.71 10.11 -7.14
C ILE A 7 13.05 9.37 -7.23
N PHE A 8 13.27 8.39 -6.36
CA PHE A 8 14.48 7.57 -6.39
C PHE A 8 14.53 6.62 -7.59
N LEU A 9 13.36 6.31 -8.17
CA LEU A 9 13.26 5.44 -9.33
C LEU A 9 13.33 6.20 -10.66
N GLN A 10 13.23 7.54 -10.67
CA GLN A 10 13.28 8.37 -11.88
C GLN A 10 14.45 8.04 -12.84
N PRO A 11 15.68 7.73 -12.38
CA PRO A 11 16.76 7.35 -13.29
C PRO A 11 16.51 6.05 -14.07
N TYR A 12 15.57 5.22 -13.63
CA TYR A 12 15.30 3.88 -14.17
C TYR A 12 14.07 3.83 -15.09
N TYR A 13 13.31 4.91 -15.21
CA TYR A 13 12.17 4.97 -16.12
C TYR A 13 12.10 6.34 -16.82
N LYS A 14 11.66 6.33 -18.09
CA LYS A 14 11.46 7.57 -18.87
C LYS A 14 9.99 7.99 -18.91
N GLU A 15 9.11 7.01 -18.94
CA GLU A 15 7.67 7.21 -19.13
C GLU A 15 6.98 7.16 -17.75
N GLN A 16 6.25 8.22 -17.41
CA GLN A 16 5.51 8.29 -16.14
C GLN A 16 4.37 7.28 -16.07
N ASP A 17 3.88 6.80 -17.22
CA ASP A 17 2.82 5.80 -17.32
C ASP A 17 3.22 4.46 -16.67
N LEU A 18 4.52 4.21 -16.47
CA LEU A 18 5.00 3.04 -15.71
C LEU A 18 4.61 3.08 -14.22
N LEU A 19 4.27 4.26 -13.69
CA LEU A 19 3.75 4.43 -12.33
C LEU A 19 2.24 4.18 -12.24
N LEU A 20 1.59 3.92 -13.38
CA LEU A 20 0.15 3.71 -13.50
C LEU A 20 -0.16 2.26 -13.86
N CYS A 21 -1.22 1.76 -13.23
CA CYS A 21 -1.88 0.54 -13.58
C CYS A 21 -2.79 0.85 -14.78
N PRO A 22 -2.84 -0.01 -15.81
CA PRO A 22 -3.74 0.17 -16.95
C PRO A 22 -5.22 0.29 -16.56
N MET A 23 -5.62 -0.25 -15.40
CA MET A 23 -6.97 -0.13 -14.85
C MET A 23 -7.20 1.17 -14.08
N ALA A 24 -6.16 1.93 -13.75
CA ALA A 24 -6.22 3.11 -12.90
C ALA A 24 -5.25 4.21 -13.37
N THR A 25 -5.48 4.73 -14.57
CA THR A 25 -4.63 5.75 -15.19
C THR A 25 -5.05 7.18 -14.85
N LYS A 26 -6.30 7.39 -14.41
CA LYS A 26 -6.87 8.73 -14.23
C LYS A 26 -6.90 9.14 -12.75
N PRO A 27 -6.25 10.25 -12.35
CA PRO A 27 -6.29 10.71 -10.98
C PRO A 27 -7.67 11.17 -10.52
N TYR A 28 -7.94 11.11 -9.21
CA TYR A 28 -9.19 11.63 -8.62
C TYR A 28 -9.49 13.09 -9.04
N GLN A 29 -8.46 13.94 -9.07
CA GLN A 29 -8.55 15.35 -9.46
C GLN A 29 -8.97 15.56 -10.92
N GLU A 30 -8.87 14.53 -11.75
CA GLU A 30 -9.31 14.53 -13.15
C GLU A 30 -10.61 13.74 -13.35
N GLY A 31 -11.27 13.32 -12.26
CA GLY A 31 -12.51 12.53 -12.30
C GLY A 31 -12.29 11.02 -12.36
N GLY A 32 -11.12 10.53 -11.95
CA GLY A 32 -10.96 9.12 -11.57
C GLY A 32 -11.84 8.79 -10.36
N TRP A 33 -12.30 7.54 -10.26
CA TRP A 33 -13.18 7.07 -9.18
C TRP A 33 -12.65 5.78 -8.57
N ALA A 34 -12.80 5.60 -7.26
CA ALA A 34 -12.33 4.40 -6.58
C ALA A 34 -13.17 3.17 -6.97
N PRO A 35 -12.59 1.97 -7.11
CA PRO A 35 -11.20 1.66 -6.84
C PRO A 35 -10.25 1.99 -8.01
N PHE A 36 -10.73 2.48 -9.16
CA PHE A 36 -9.98 2.67 -10.41
C PHE A 36 -9.29 4.04 -10.59
N ALA A 37 -9.20 4.85 -9.54
CA ALA A 37 -8.54 6.14 -9.62
C ALA A 37 -7.03 6.03 -9.34
N ALA A 38 -6.22 6.82 -10.02
CA ALA A 38 -4.85 7.11 -9.60
C ALA A 38 -4.83 8.15 -8.47
N TRP A 39 -3.76 8.16 -7.68
CA TRP A 39 -3.44 9.29 -6.80
C TRP A 39 -2.64 10.34 -7.57
N ARG A 40 -2.64 11.58 -7.05
CA ARG A 40 -1.78 12.68 -7.50
C ARG A 40 -1.23 13.44 -6.30
N THR A 41 0.08 13.69 -6.27
CA THR A 41 0.73 14.49 -5.23
C THR A 41 0.52 15.98 -5.45
N SER A 42 0.85 16.80 -4.45
CA SER A 42 0.87 18.26 -4.56
C SER A 42 1.84 18.77 -5.63
N GLU A 43 2.88 18.00 -5.93
CA GLU A 43 3.89 18.33 -6.94
C GLU A 43 3.43 18.01 -8.37
N GLY A 44 2.27 17.34 -8.53
CA GLY A 44 1.68 16.99 -9.82
C GLY A 44 2.00 15.57 -10.29
N ASP A 45 2.88 14.84 -9.60
CA ASP A 45 3.18 13.45 -9.91
C ASP A 45 1.95 12.57 -9.67
N SER A 46 1.71 11.63 -10.59
CA SER A 46 0.56 10.72 -10.52
C SER A 46 1.03 9.27 -10.53
N GLY A 47 0.27 8.41 -9.86
CA GLY A 47 0.55 7.00 -9.82
C GLY A 47 -0.62 6.20 -9.29
N SER A 48 -0.57 4.89 -9.45
CA SER A 48 -1.58 3.98 -8.90
C SER A 48 -0.96 2.90 -8.03
N TYR A 49 0.33 3.01 -7.73
CA TYR A 49 1.04 2.11 -6.84
C TYR A 49 1.46 2.85 -5.57
N GLY A 50 1.52 2.14 -4.45
CA GLY A 50 1.85 2.69 -3.14
C GLY A 50 2.93 1.88 -2.46
N ALA A 51 3.88 2.57 -1.83
CA ALA A 51 4.92 1.92 -1.06
C ALA A 51 4.44 1.53 0.34
N ASN A 52 4.86 0.37 0.83
CA ASN A 52 4.79 0.05 2.25
C ASN A 52 5.71 1.03 3.02
N GLY A 53 5.13 1.93 3.81
CA GLY A 53 5.86 2.97 4.54
C GLY A 53 6.85 2.43 5.58
N TYR A 54 6.70 1.18 6.01
CA TYR A 54 7.62 0.53 6.94
C TYR A 54 8.93 0.07 6.28
N ILE A 55 9.07 0.06 4.95
CA ILE A 55 10.35 -0.34 4.32
C ILE A 55 11.44 0.73 4.44
N ILE A 56 11.06 1.96 4.81
CA ILE A 56 11.95 3.12 4.82
C ILE A 56 13.09 2.93 5.82
N ASN A 57 14.32 3.14 5.35
CA ASN A 57 15.50 3.26 6.20
C ASN A 57 15.65 4.71 6.69
N THR A 58 15.00 5.05 7.81
CA THR A 58 15.13 6.40 8.37
C THR A 58 16.53 6.63 8.96
N PRO A 59 17.05 7.87 8.95
CA PRO A 59 18.34 8.19 9.56
C PRO A 59 18.42 7.76 11.03
N PRO A 60 19.63 7.43 11.54
CA PRO A 60 19.83 7.19 12.97
C PRO A 60 19.30 8.34 13.83
N GLY A 61 18.59 8.02 14.91
CA GLY A 61 17.98 9.00 15.82
C GLY A 61 16.66 9.62 15.34
N MET A 62 16.14 9.22 14.18
CA MET A 62 14.81 9.65 13.73
C MET A 62 13.72 8.69 14.24
N ASP A 63 13.08 9.04 15.35
CA ASP A 63 12.05 8.22 16.00
C ASP A 63 10.69 8.29 15.32
N PHE A 64 10.43 9.37 14.57
CA PHE A 64 9.16 9.58 13.85
C PHE A 64 9.38 9.99 12.39
N GLN A 65 8.54 9.46 11.50
CA GLN A 65 8.46 9.80 10.09
C GLN A 65 6.99 10.03 9.71
N LEU A 66 6.65 11.22 9.22
CA LEU A 66 5.27 11.64 8.93
C LEU A 66 4.28 11.39 10.09
N GLY A 67 4.72 11.62 11.32
CA GLY A 67 3.91 11.37 12.52
C GLY A 67 3.77 9.90 12.91
N ARG A 68 4.43 8.96 12.22
CA ARG A 68 4.46 7.53 12.56
C ARG A 68 5.77 7.15 13.25
N PRO A 69 5.75 6.30 14.31
CA PRO A 69 6.96 5.76 14.90
C PRO A 69 7.77 4.94 13.90
N THR A 70 9.09 5.03 13.96
CA THR A 70 10.00 4.32 13.03
C THR A 70 10.52 2.99 13.58
N GLU A 71 10.09 2.59 14.78
CA GLU A 71 10.46 1.33 15.44
C GLU A 71 10.03 0.11 14.60
N GLY A 72 8.87 0.19 13.95
CA GLY A 72 8.33 -0.88 13.09
C GLY A 72 9.04 -1.03 11.74
N ASN A 73 9.95 -0.12 11.38
CA ASN A 73 10.55 -0.11 10.04
C ASN A 73 11.52 -1.27 9.81
N TRP A 74 11.51 -1.82 8.60
CA TRP A 74 12.41 -2.89 8.16
C TRP A 74 13.85 -2.43 7.99
N ARG A 75 14.06 -1.25 7.37
CA ARG A 75 15.36 -0.59 7.13
C ARG A 75 16.36 -1.32 6.23
N THR A 76 16.18 -2.61 6.01
CA THR A 76 17.04 -3.46 5.16
C THR A 76 16.18 -4.54 4.50
N THR A 77 16.65 -5.05 3.36
CA THR A 77 16.04 -6.19 2.66
C THR A 77 16.55 -7.54 3.15
N ASP A 78 17.65 -7.57 3.89
CA ASP A 78 18.21 -8.79 4.48
C ASP A 78 17.46 -9.16 5.77
N VAL A 79 16.26 -9.71 5.60
CA VAL A 79 15.34 -10.04 6.69
C VAL A 79 14.70 -11.40 6.50
N LYS A 80 14.53 -12.13 7.60
CA LYS A 80 13.84 -13.42 7.58
C LYS A 80 12.38 -13.24 7.18
N GLY A 81 11.92 -14.06 6.23
CA GLY A 81 10.54 -14.00 5.74
C GLY A 81 10.28 -12.90 4.71
N ALA A 82 11.33 -12.41 4.02
CA ALA A 82 11.28 -11.41 2.96
C ALA A 82 10.13 -11.63 1.95
N ALA A 83 9.87 -12.89 1.57
CA ALA A 83 8.78 -13.28 0.66
C ALA A 83 7.36 -12.94 1.16
N ASN A 84 7.17 -12.59 2.44
CA ASN A 84 5.88 -12.21 3.03
C ASN A 84 5.82 -10.73 3.46
N ILE A 85 6.85 -9.94 3.13
CA ILE A 85 6.93 -8.52 3.47
C ILE A 85 6.68 -7.70 2.19
N PRO A 86 5.57 -6.95 2.11
CA PRO A 86 5.25 -6.14 0.93
C PRO A 86 6.16 -4.92 0.82
N VAL A 87 6.47 -4.50 -0.41
CA VAL A 87 7.29 -3.33 -0.75
C VAL A 87 6.48 -2.29 -1.51
N LEU A 88 5.89 -2.67 -2.65
CA LEU A 88 5.16 -1.79 -3.56
C LEU A 88 3.96 -2.56 -4.11
N LEU A 89 2.77 -1.98 -4.06
CA LEU A 89 1.51 -2.64 -4.40
C LEU A 89 0.58 -1.70 -5.15
N ASP A 90 -0.48 -2.22 -5.76
CA ASP A 90 -1.63 -1.40 -6.17
C ASP A 90 -2.14 -0.59 -4.97
N ALA A 91 -2.33 0.71 -5.16
CA ALA A 91 -2.80 1.58 -4.10
C ALA A 91 -3.60 2.79 -4.59
N LEU A 92 -4.51 3.25 -3.73
CA LEU A 92 -5.26 4.51 -3.84
C LEU A 92 -4.44 5.73 -3.37
N TRP A 93 -3.25 5.51 -2.78
CA TRP A 93 -2.36 6.57 -2.30
C TRP A 93 -0.88 6.21 -2.47
N VAL A 94 0.01 7.21 -2.40
CA VAL A 94 1.45 7.08 -2.70
C VAL A 94 2.20 6.12 -1.77
N ASN A 95 1.71 5.95 -0.55
CA ASN A 95 2.23 5.02 0.45
C ASN A 95 1.19 4.76 1.54
N GLY A 96 1.53 3.89 2.48
CA GLY A 96 0.77 3.76 3.72
C GLY A 96 1.49 2.95 4.77
N TRP A 97 0.98 3.02 5.99
CA TRP A 97 1.44 2.30 7.17
C TRP A 97 0.30 1.42 7.71
N PRO A 98 -0.04 0.31 7.02
CA PRO A 98 -1.12 -0.56 7.45
C PRO A 98 -0.82 -1.21 8.78
N GLU A 99 -1.86 -1.33 9.60
CA GLU A 99 -1.83 -2.06 10.84
C GLU A 99 -2.73 -3.30 10.79
N HIS A 100 -2.45 -4.25 11.67
CA HIS A 100 -3.17 -5.53 11.72
C HIS A 100 -4.62 -5.39 12.18
N TYR A 101 -4.93 -4.29 12.86
CA TYR A 101 -6.27 -3.93 13.32
C TYR A 101 -7.03 -2.97 12.39
N ASP A 102 -6.42 -2.56 11.27
CA ASP A 102 -7.08 -1.68 10.30
C ASP A 102 -8.36 -2.34 9.76
N GLN A 103 -9.43 -1.57 9.65
CA GLN A 103 -10.67 -2.03 9.05
C GLN A 103 -10.67 -1.78 7.54
N PRO A 104 -11.24 -2.70 6.74
CA PRO A 104 -11.49 -2.44 5.32
C PRO A 104 -12.41 -1.23 5.13
N ALA A 105 -12.47 -0.73 3.89
CA ALA A 105 -13.41 0.31 3.53
C ALA A 105 -14.85 -0.21 3.60
N GLU A 106 -15.77 0.61 4.10
CA GLU A 106 -17.18 0.22 4.25
C GLU A 106 -17.84 -0.12 2.90
N PHE A 107 -17.45 0.60 1.85
CA PHE A 107 -17.92 0.43 0.48
C PHE A 107 -16.73 0.24 -0.47
N GLU A 108 -16.96 -0.43 -1.60
CA GLU A 108 -15.91 -0.76 -2.58
C GLU A 108 -15.32 0.49 -3.28
N ASP A 109 -16.14 1.53 -3.45
CA ASP A 109 -15.82 2.81 -4.07
C ASP A 109 -15.37 3.88 -3.06
N TRP A 110 -14.92 3.44 -1.88
CA TRP A 110 -14.37 4.34 -0.88
C TRP A 110 -13.11 5.04 -1.39
N TRP A 111 -13.14 6.37 -1.36
CA TRP A 111 -12.07 7.24 -1.89
C TRP A 111 -11.41 8.11 -0.82
N MET A 112 -11.96 8.16 0.39
CA MET A 112 -11.47 9.05 1.44
C MET A 112 -10.21 8.48 2.11
N ASP A 113 -9.16 9.28 2.15
CA ASP A 113 -7.95 8.94 2.90
C ASP A 113 -8.13 9.25 4.39
N GLU A 114 -7.67 8.33 5.24
CA GLU A 114 -7.69 8.45 6.70
C GLU A 114 -6.24 8.42 7.21
N ILE A 115 -5.56 9.57 7.16
CA ILE A 115 -4.17 9.66 7.63
C ILE A 115 -4.09 9.23 9.09
N GLY A 116 -3.25 8.23 9.39
CA GLY A 116 -3.10 7.74 10.76
C GLY A 116 -4.03 6.59 11.16
N ALA A 117 -5.03 6.23 10.33
CA ALA A 117 -6.04 5.23 10.67
C ALA A 117 -6.47 4.41 9.44
N ASN A 118 -6.67 3.10 9.59
CA ASN A 118 -7.19 2.26 8.50
C ASN A 118 -6.36 2.35 7.20
N GLU A 119 -5.04 2.52 7.29
CA GLU A 119 -4.21 2.75 6.10
C GLU A 119 -4.09 1.51 5.20
N MET A 120 -4.49 0.33 5.68
CA MET A 120 -4.75 -0.84 4.83
C MET A 120 -5.73 -0.54 3.68
N ARG A 121 -6.69 0.37 3.88
CA ARG A 121 -7.66 0.78 2.84
C ARG A 121 -6.99 1.35 1.60
N ARG A 122 -5.82 1.98 1.76
CA ARG A 122 -5.04 2.48 0.63
C ARG A 122 -4.59 1.36 -0.30
N PHE A 123 -4.36 0.15 0.21
CA PHE A 123 -3.90 -1.02 -0.55
C PHE A 123 -5.03 -2.01 -0.88
N CYS A 124 -6.14 -1.99 -0.14
CA CYS A 124 -7.29 -2.85 -0.36
C CYS A 124 -8.21 -2.31 -1.47
N ALA A 125 -7.65 -2.09 -2.67
CA ALA A 125 -8.36 -1.57 -3.83
C ALA A 125 -8.76 -2.70 -4.79
N ASN A 126 -10.05 -2.92 -5.02
CA ASN A 126 -10.54 -3.98 -5.89
C ASN A 126 -10.42 -3.65 -7.41
N ARG A 127 -9.20 -3.40 -7.90
CA ARG A 127 -8.94 -3.08 -9.32
C ARG A 127 -8.83 -4.33 -10.20
N HIS A 128 -8.51 -5.48 -9.60
CA HIS A 128 -8.19 -6.72 -10.31
C HIS A 128 -9.05 -7.91 -9.86
N ASN A 129 -10.36 -7.69 -9.65
CA ASN A 129 -11.34 -8.77 -9.39
C ASN A 129 -10.99 -9.66 -8.17
N GLY A 130 -10.83 -9.03 -7.00
CA GLY A 130 -10.61 -9.68 -5.71
C GLY A 130 -9.14 -9.80 -5.31
N CYS A 131 -8.23 -9.16 -6.05
CA CYS A 131 -6.81 -9.12 -5.73
C CYS A 131 -6.15 -7.80 -6.08
N VAL A 132 -4.94 -7.65 -5.57
CA VAL A 132 -3.92 -6.67 -5.98
C VAL A 132 -2.63 -7.40 -6.35
N ASN A 133 -1.73 -6.73 -7.05
CA ASN A 133 -0.37 -7.21 -7.29
C ASN A 133 0.60 -6.48 -6.37
N GLY A 134 1.65 -7.19 -5.95
CA GLY A 134 2.67 -6.63 -5.07
C GLY A 134 4.06 -7.19 -5.31
N VAL A 135 5.05 -6.32 -5.13
CA VAL A 135 6.47 -6.66 -5.01
C VAL A 135 6.77 -6.89 -3.53
N PHE A 136 7.58 -7.91 -3.24
CA PHE A 136 8.00 -8.28 -1.89
C PHE A 136 9.48 -7.98 -1.65
N VAL A 137 9.94 -8.07 -0.41
CA VAL A 137 11.33 -7.75 -0.04
C VAL A 137 12.34 -8.72 -0.68
N ASP A 138 11.93 -9.94 -1.03
CA ASP A 138 12.73 -10.87 -1.83
C ASP A 138 12.71 -10.56 -3.34
N PHE A 139 12.09 -9.45 -3.72
CA PHE A 139 11.86 -8.98 -5.09
C PHE A 139 10.99 -9.90 -5.94
N SER A 140 10.30 -10.87 -5.32
CA SER A 140 9.25 -11.62 -6.00
C SER A 140 8.03 -10.73 -6.25
N ILE A 141 7.31 -11.03 -7.34
CA ILE A 141 6.03 -10.40 -7.68
C ILE A 141 4.94 -11.43 -7.45
N ARG A 142 3.90 -11.06 -6.72
CA ARG A 142 2.78 -11.96 -6.41
C ARG A 142 1.45 -11.26 -6.56
N LYS A 143 0.46 -12.01 -7.03
CA LYS A 143 -0.95 -11.71 -6.81
C LYS A 143 -1.29 -11.95 -5.34
N ILE A 144 -2.00 -11.01 -4.74
CA ILE A 144 -2.41 -11.00 -3.34
C ILE A 144 -3.93 -10.83 -3.31
N GLU A 145 -4.66 -11.78 -2.73
CA GLU A 145 -6.11 -11.63 -2.58
C GLU A 145 -6.42 -10.54 -1.55
N LEU A 146 -7.52 -9.81 -1.70
CA LEU A 146 -7.78 -8.61 -0.88
C LEU A 146 -7.74 -8.90 0.63
N LYS A 147 -8.40 -9.97 1.08
CA LYS A 147 -8.38 -10.37 2.49
C LYS A 147 -7.02 -10.88 2.98
N GLN A 148 -6.16 -11.36 2.07
CA GLN A 148 -4.80 -11.77 2.38
C GLN A 148 -3.91 -10.61 2.82
N LEU A 149 -4.26 -9.36 2.48
CA LEU A 149 -3.47 -8.18 2.88
C LEU A 149 -3.25 -8.11 4.39
N TRP A 150 -4.22 -8.55 5.20
CA TRP A 150 -4.12 -8.64 6.67
C TRP A 150 -3.23 -9.78 7.18
N ARG A 151 -2.78 -10.69 6.31
CA ARG A 151 -1.86 -11.79 6.63
C ARG A 151 -0.42 -11.53 6.18
N LEU A 152 -0.16 -10.38 5.56
CA LEU A 152 1.19 -9.96 5.17
C LEU A 152 1.91 -9.28 6.33
N LYS A 153 3.24 -9.40 6.37
CA LYS A 153 4.06 -8.83 7.45
C LYS A 153 4.48 -7.40 7.06
N TRP A 154 3.58 -6.43 7.21
CA TRP A 154 3.82 -5.04 6.80
C TRP A 154 4.96 -4.36 7.56
N SER A 155 5.00 -4.54 8.89
CA SER A 155 6.02 -3.99 9.80
C SER A 155 6.65 -5.08 10.66
N ARG A 156 7.76 -4.78 11.34
CA ARG A 156 8.43 -5.72 12.28
C ARG A 156 7.49 -6.20 13.39
N GLY A 157 6.62 -5.31 13.89
CA GLY A 157 5.65 -5.59 14.95
C GLY A 157 4.31 -6.17 14.48
N TYR A 158 4.06 -6.24 13.17
CA TYR A 158 2.75 -6.60 12.63
C TYR A 158 2.30 -8.01 13.05
N ASN A 159 1.13 -8.14 13.65
CA ASN A 159 0.58 -9.43 14.06
C ASN A 159 -0.23 -10.07 12.91
N VAL A 160 0.41 -10.97 12.17
CA VAL A 160 -0.24 -11.68 11.04
C VAL A 160 -1.33 -12.67 11.48
N ASN A 161 -1.34 -13.04 12.77
CA ASN A 161 -2.31 -13.96 13.37
C ASN A 161 -3.41 -13.22 14.15
N ALA A 162 -3.50 -11.90 14.03
CA ALA A 162 -4.59 -11.14 14.63
C ALA A 162 -5.95 -11.64 14.09
N ASP A 163 -7.02 -11.42 14.86
CA ASP A 163 -8.36 -11.71 14.36
C ASP A 163 -8.62 -10.90 13.07
N PRO A 164 -9.26 -11.49 12.05
CA PRO A 164 -9.59 -10.74 10.85
C PRO A 164 -10.53 -9.58 11.19
N PRO A 165 -10.48 -8.48 10.42
CA PRO A 165 -11.43 -7.38 10.59
C PRO A 165 -12.85 -7.85 10.27
N ILE A 166 -13.83 -7.01 10.61
CA ILE A 166 -15.22 -7.27 10.24
C ILE A 166 -15.35 -6.98 8.74
N TRP A 167 -15.62 -8.02 7.95
CA TRP A 167 -15.73 -7.87 6.51
C TRP A 167 -17.05 -7.16 6.11
N PRO A 168 -16.98 -6.05 5.35
CA PRO A 168 -18.15 -5.39 4.80
C PRO A 168 -18.78 -6.24 3.70
N ASP A 169 -20.02 -5.93 3.35
CA ASP A 169 -20.83 -6.76 2.45
C ASP A 169 -20.16 -7.00 1.08
N TRP A 170 -19.50 -5.97 0.53
CA TRP A 170 -18.81 -6.06 -0.76
C TRP A 170 -17.62 -7.05 -0.74
N MET A 171 -17.05 -7.33 0.44
CA MET A 171 -15.94 -8.27 0.61
C MET A 171 -16.37 -9.70 0.96
N ARG A 172 -17.64 -9.95 1.31
CA ARG A 172 -18.10 -11.28 1.76
C ARG A 172 -17.83 -12.39 0.74
N LYS A 173 -17.88 -12.07 -0.55
CA LYS A 173 -17.65 -13.00 -1.66
C LYS A 173 -16.20 -13.47 -1.80
N PHE A 174 -15.24 -12.78 -1.19
CA PHE A 174 -13.82 -13.12 -1.29
C PHE A 174 -13.42 -14.16 -0.24
N LYS A 175 -12.43 -14.98 -0.57
CA LYS A 175 -11.89 -16.03 0.28
C LYS A 175 -11.28 -15.47 1.57
N ASP A 176 -11.59 -16.10 2.70
CA ASP A 176 -10.98 -15.79 4.01
C ASP A 176 -9.59 -16.42 4.18
N TYR A 177 -8.80 -15.84 5.08
CA TYR A 177 -7.40 -16.16 5.32
C TYR A 177 -7.05 -16.17 6.81
#